data_AF-A0A968BUQ8-F1
#
_entry.id   AF-A0A968BUQ8-F1
#
_cell.length_a   1.000
_cell.length_b   1.000
_cell.length_c   1.000
_cell.angle_alpha   90.00
_cell.angle_beta   90.00
_cell.angle_gamma   90.00
#
_symmetry.space_group_name_H-M   'P 1'
#
loop_
_entity.id
_entity.type
_entity.pdbx_description
1 polymer ?
#
loop_
_entity_poly.entity_id
_entity_poly.type
_entity_poly.pdbx_seq_one_letter_code
_entity_poly.pdbx_strand_id
1 'polypeptide(L)' 'MRERIQAARPIPMAEAVRDLTWHGRSAHLTKTDADLLKVVQEFLAAEMALASDTKLSEANETIELALTG' A
#
# COMPACT_ATOMS: atom_id res chain seq x y z
N MET A 1 11.72 -1.91 6.77
CA MET A 1 10.41 -2.21 6.14
C MET A 1 9.39 -2.74 7.15
N ARG A 2 9.60 -3.91 7.75
CA ARG A 2 8.64 -4.51 8.71
C ARG A 2 8.28 -3.60 9.91
N GLU A 3 9.25 -2.85 10.44
CA GLU A 3 9.03 -1.94 11.59
C GLU A 3 8.01 -0.83 11.29
N ARG A 4 7.96 -0.36 10.04
CA ARG A 4 7.02 0.68 9.61
C ARG A 4 5.58 0.18 9.58
N ILE A 5 5.42 -1.11 9.32
CA ILE A 5 4.12 -1.78 9.21
C ILE A 5 3.54 -2.06 10.60
N GLN A 6 4.39 -2.41 11.55
CA GLN A 6 3.96 -2.63 12.94
C GLN A 6 3.42 -1.36 13.62
N ALA A 7 3.81 -0.18 13.13
CA ALA A 7 3.35 1.09 13.69
C ALA A 7 1.95 1.52 13.23
N ALA A 8 1.35 0.85 12.25
CA ALA A 8 0.01 1.16 11.69
C ALA A 8 -0.21 2.65 11.36
N ARG A 9 0.85 3.37 10.98
CA ARG A 9 0.77 4.79 10.63
C ARG A 9 0.55 4.97 9.12
N PRO A 10 -0.46 5.72 8.65
CA PRO A 10 -0.80 5.82 7.23
C PRO A 10 0.36 6.27 6.33
N ILE A 11 1.15 7.27 6.75
CA ILE A 11 2.28 7.78 5.96
C ILE A 11 3.36 6.69 5.78
N PRO A 12 3.89 6.06 6.85
CA PRO A 12 4.81 4.93 6.70
C PRO A 12 4.26 3.76 5.87
N MET A 13 2.95 3.51 5.88
CA MET A 13 2.31 2.50 5.04
C MET A 13 2.31 2.90 3.56
N ALA A 14 2.01 4.16 3.26
CA ALA A 14 2.04 4.68 1.90
C ALA A 14 3.44 4.53 1.25
N GLU A 15 4.52 4.90 1.96
CA GLU A 15 5.85 4.69 1.38
C GLU A 15 6.23 3.21 1.31
N ALA A 16 5.71 2.36 2.21
CA ALA A 16 5.87 0.92 2.12
C ALA A 16 5.20 0.30 0.88
N VAL A 17 3.94 0.66 0.58
CA VAL A 17 3.25 0.23 -0.66
C VAL A 17 4.07 0.61 -1.87
N ARG A 18 4.51 1.86 -1.89
CA ARG A 18 5.25 2.46 -2.99
C ARG A 18 6.59 1.74 -3.23
N ASP A 19 7.39 1.57 -2.20
CA ASP A 19 8.71 0.96 -2.29
C ASP A 19 8.63 -0.51 -2.71
N LEU A 20 7.68 -1.29 -2.15
CA LEU A 20 7.45 -2.69 -2.55
C LEU A 20 6.91 -2.82 -3.97
N THR A 21 6.02 -1.91 -4.39
CA THR A 21 5.48 -1.92 -5.76
C THR A 21 6.58 -1.65 -6.78
N TRP A 22 7.45 -0.66 -6.53
CA TRP A 22 8.60 -0.42 -7.40
C TRP A 22 9.59 -1.56 -7.36
N HIS A 23 9.88 -2.11 -6.18
CA HIS A 23 10.76 -3.27 -6.08
C HIS A 23 10.22 -4.44 -6.90
N GLY A 24 8.90 -4.72 -6.83
CA GLY A 24 8.23 -5.76 -7.61
C GLY A 24 8.26 -5.57 -9.13
N ARG A 25 8.37 -4.32 -9.59
CA ARG A 25 8.55 -4.00 -11.02
C ARG A 25 10.00 -4.20 -11.48
N SER A 26 10.97 -3.87 -10.62
CA SER A 26 12.39 -3.99 -10.94
C SER A 26 12.95 -5.40 -10.69
N ALA A 27 12.36 -6.14 -9.77
CA ALA A 27 12.73 -7.50 -9.38
C ALA A 27 11.48 -8.28 -8.95
N HIS A 28 11.46 -9.60 -9.11
CA HIS A 28 10.34 -10.39 -8.60
C HIS A 28 10.34 -10.34 -7.06
N LEU A 29 9.19 -9.98 -6.47
CA LEU A 29 9.03 -10.02 -5.01
C LEU A 29 9.13 -11.45 -4.49
N THR A 30 9.70 -11.60 -3.29
CA THR A 30 9.51 -12.84 -2.54
C THR A 30 8.02 -13.00 -2.21
N LYS A 31 7.56 -14.24 -2.01
CA LYS A 31 6.18 -14.51 -1.60
C LYS A 31 5.79 -13.69 -0.35
N THR A 32 6.71 -13.62 0.62
CA THR A 32 6.49 -12.87 1.85
C THR A 32 6.34 -11.37 1.61
N ASP A 33 7.13 -10.80 0.69
CA ASP A 33 7.02 -9.37 0.37
C ASP A 33 5.75 -9.07 -0.44
N ALA A 34 5.29 -10.00 -1.28
CA ALA A 34 4.02 -9.90 -1.99
C ALA A 34 2.81 -9.97 -1.03
N ASP A 35 2.84 -10.92 -0.08
CA ASP A 35 1.80 -11.03 0.96
C ASP A 35 1.78 -9.77 1.84
N LEU A 36 2.96 -9.22 2.15
CA LEU A 36 3.09 -7.98 2.92
C LEU A 36 2.58 -6.77 2.15
N LEU A 37 2.90 -6.66 0.86
CA LEU A 37 2.40 -5.60 -0.03
C LEU A 37 0.86 -5.58 -0.01
N LYS A 38 0.23 -6.75 -0.13
CA LYS A 38 -1.23 -6.88 -0.10
C LYS A 38 -1.84 -6.35 1.20
N VAL A 39 -1.30 -6.77 2.36
CA VAL A 39 -1.79 -6.32 3.67
C VAL A 39 -1.66 -4.81 3.83
N VAL A 40 -0.52 -4.24 3.41
CA VAL A 40 -0.28 -2.80 3.54
C VAL A 40 -1.17 -1.99 2.58
N GLN A 41 -1.43 -2.49 1.37
CA GLN A 41 -2.36 -1.88 0.42
C GLN A 41 -3.79 -1.87 0.95
N GLU A 42 -4.28 -3.00 1.47
CA GLU A 42 -5.61 -3.10 2.06
C GLU A 42 -5.79 -2.15 3.24
N PHE A 43 -4.79 -2.06 4.13
CA PHE A 43 -4.80 -1.11 5.25
C PHE A 43 -4.84 0.35 4.77
N LEU A 44 -3.97 0.72 3.83
CA LEU A 44 -3.90 2.09 3.33
C LEU A 44 -5.20 2.50 2.65
N ALA A 45 -5.80 1.61 1.85
CA ALA A 45 -7.07 1.87 1.19
C ALA A 45 -8.22 2.07 2.19
N ALA A 46 -8.27 1.27 3.25
CA ALA A 46 -9.26 1.43 4.31
C ALA A 46 -9.12 2.77 5.05
N GLU A 47 -7.89 3.16 5.39
CA GLU A 47 -7.61 4.44 6.03
C GLU A 47 -7.97 5.64 5.13
N MET A 48 -7.66 5.54 3.82
CA MET A 48 -7.99 6.59 2.85
C MET A 48 -9.50 6.73 2.66
N ALA A 49 -10.22 5.61 2.56
CA ALA A 49 -11.67 5.60 2.46
C ALA A 49 -12.33 6.24 3.68
N LEU A 50 -11.86 5.87 4.89
CA LEU A 50 -12.33 6.46 6.14
C LEU A 50 -12.04 7.96 6.23
N ALA A 51 -10.83 8.39 5.89
CA ALA A 51 -10.41 9.79 6.01
C ALA A 51 -11.08 10.71 4.98
N SER A 52 -11.46 10.17 3.82
CA SER A 52 -11.98 10.95 2.69
C SER A 52 -13.49 10.82 2.50
N ASP A 53 -14.17 10.01 3.33
CA ASP A 53 -15.58 9.62 3.16
C ASP A 53 -15.88 9.06 1.75
N THR A 54 -14.96 8.23 1.24
CA THR A 54 -15.05 7.59 -0.08
C THR A 54 -15.21 6.09 0.05
N LYS A 55 -15.58 5.42 -1.05
CA LYS A 55 -15.64 3.96 -1.06
C LYS A 55 -14.24 3.37 -1.07
N LEU A 56 -14.10 2.18 -0.49
CA LEU A 56 -12.85 1.41 -0.55
C LEU A 56 -12.38 1.18 -2.01
N SER A 57 -13.31 1.01 -2.95
CA SER A 57 -12.99 0.88 -4.38
C SER A 57 -12.34 2.14 -4.94
N GLU A 58 -12.87 3.32 -4.60
CA GLU A 58 -12.34 4.62 -5.07
C GLU A 58 -10.95 4.90 -4.46
N ALA A 59 -10.74 4.50 -3.20
CA ALA A 59 -9.44 4.56 -2.55
C ALA A 59 -8.41 3.63 -3.22
N ASN A 60 -8.81 2.40 -3.57
CA ASN A 60 -7.96 1.45 -4.30
C ASN A 60 -7.57 2.00 -5.68
N GLU A 61 -8.53 2.54 -6.44
CA GLU A 61 -8.28 3.17 -7.75
C GLU A 61 -7.27 4.33 -7.61
N THR A 62 -7.41 5.14 -6.54
CA THR A 62 -6.48 6.24 -6.26
C THR A 62 -5.06 5.74 -6.01
N ILE A 63 -4.90 4.65 -5.24
CA ILE A 63 -3.59 4.03 -4.99
C ILE A 63 -3.00 3.48 -6.30
N GLU A 64 -3.80 2.78 -7.11
CA GLU A 64 -3.35 2.23 -8.40
C GLU A 64 -2.90 3.33 -9.37
N LEU A 65 -3.66 4.42 -9.47
CA LEU A 65 -3.29 5.60 -10.27
C LEU A 65 -1.97 6.21 -9.78
N ALA A 66 -1.81 6.37 -8.47
CA ALA A 66 -0.58 6.93 -7.89
C ALA A 66 0.65 6.05 -8.11
N LEU A 67 0.47 4.73 -8.24
CA LEU A 67 1.57 3.79 -8.49
C LEU A 67 1.87 3.62 -9.98
N THR A 68 0.94 3.91 -10.88
CA THR A 68 1.10 3.76 -12.34
C THR A 68 1.60 5.03 -13.05
N GLY A 69 1.51 6.18 -12.38
CA GLY A 69 2.08 7.46 -12.83
C GLY A 69 3.60 7.52 -12.85
#